data_AF-A0A3D0K2F3-F1
#
_entry.id   AF-A0A3D0K2F3-F1
#
_cell.length_a   1.000
_cell.length_b   1.000
_cell.length_c   1.000
_cell.angle_alpha   90.00
_cell.angle_beta   90.00
_cell.angle_gamma   90.00
#
_symmetry.space_group_name_H-M   'P 1'
#
loop_
_entity.id
_entity.type
_entity.pdbx_description
1 polymer ?
#
loop_
_entity_poly.entity_id
_entity_poly.type
_entity_poly.pdbx_seq_one_letter_code
_entity_poly.pdbx_strand_id
1 'polypeptide(L)'
;MTTSTKQPDTRGLAGQTIGETQICSVGQSHLIYRGYEIADLAAHATFEEVAFLLLVGHKPSSAELDSFKAEINEYANPHPSVIELVQQIARTSPDTHPMSALRTAISAASHLDPDCEDNSPEAELRKSKRLMASIPAMIGAH
;
A
#
# COMPACT_ATOMS: atom_id res chain seq x y z
N MET A 1 -44.30 -30.89 2.27
CA MET A 1 -43.09 -30.63 1.47
C MET A 1 -42.12 -29.86 2.35
N THR A 2 -41.12 -30.54 2.90
CA THR A 2 -40.09 -29.95 3.77
C THR A 2 -38.98 -29.37 2.89
N THR A 3 -38.95 -28.05 2.75
CA THR A 3 -37.85 -27.34 2.09
C THR A 3 -36.61 -27.43 2.98
N SER A 4 -35.66 -28.30 2.62
CA SER A 4 -34.34 -28.35 3.21
C SER A 4 -33.60 -27.06 2.83
N THR A 5 -33.44 -26.15 3.79
CA THR A 5 -32.60 -24.96 3.64
C THR A 5 -31.14 -25.38 3.67
N LYS A 6 -30.49 -25.38 2.51
CA LYS A 6 -29.05 -25.63 2.38
C LYS A 6 -28.31 -24.56 3.20
N GLN A 7 -27.51 -25.01 4.18
CA GLN A 7 -26.69 -24.12 5.00
C GLN A 7 -25.78 -23.27 4.08
N PRO A 8 -25.66 -21.95 4.33
CA PRO A 8 -24.83 -21.08 3.52
C PRO A 8 -23.36 -21.53 3.58
N ASP A 9 -22.70 -21.61 2.43
CA ASP A 9 -21.28 -21.94 2.32
C ASP A 9 -20.45 -20.72 2.78
N THR A 10 -19.76 -20.85 3.90
CA THR A 10 -18.98 -19.79 4.54
C THR A 10 -17.47 -19.93 4.32
N ARG A 11 -17.02 -20.87 3.47
CA ARG A 11 -15.60 -21.04 3.14
C ARG A 11 -15.03 -19.76 2.53
N GLY A 12 -13.81 -19.40 2.93
CA GLY A 12 -13.17 -18.17 2.46
C GLY A 12 -13.81 -16.87 2.97
N LEU A 13 -14.48 -16.90 4.13
CA LEU A 13 -15.18 -15.75 4.73
C LEU A 13 -16.37 -15.24 3.90
N ALA A 14 -16.96 -16.08 3.04
CA ALA A 14 -18.10 -15.71 2.22
C ALA A 14 -19.29 -15.25 3.09
N GLY A 15 -19.75 -14.02 2.84
CA GLY A 15 -20.89 -13.41 3.56
C GLY A 15 -20.61 -13.02 5.01
N GLN A 16 -19.35 -13.02 5.45
CA GLN A 16 -18.96 -12.65 6.82
C GLN A 16 -18.41 -11.22 6.91
N THR A 17 -18.97 -10.43 7.82
CA THR A 17 -18.45 -9.10 8.17
C THR A 17 -17.40 -9.25 9.28
N ILE A 18 -16.15 -8.88 8.99
CA ILE A 18 -15.02 -9.01 9.92
C ILE A 18 -14.75 -7.72 10.70
N GLY A 19 -15.14 -6.57 10.15
CA GLY A 19 -14.95 -5.29 10.79
C GLY A 19 -15.57 -4.15 10.01
N GLU A 20 -15.49 -2.96 10.59
CA GLU A 20 -15.90 -1.71 9.97
C GLU A 20 -14.67 -0.98 9.43
N THR A 21 -14.82 -0.28 8.30
CA THR A 21 -13.74 0.50 7.68
C THR A 21 -14.25 1.86 7.26
N GLN A 22 -13.38 2.85 7.39
CA GLN A 22 -13.61 4.21 6.90
C GLN A 22 -12.80 4.52 5.64
N ILE A 23 -12.02 3.56 5.13
CA ILE A 23 -11.05 3.78 4.04
C ILE A 23 -11.74 3.71 2.68
N CYS A 24 -12.50 2.64 2.45
CA CYS A 24 -13.06 2.33 1.14
C CYS A 24 -14.44 1.66 1.29
N SER A 25 -15.37 2.01 0.39
CA SER A 25 -16.65 1.33 0.25
C SER A 25 -16.83 0.84 -1.18
N VAL A 26 -17.22 -0.43 -1.32
CA VAL A 26 -17.42 -1.09 -2.62
C VAL A 26 -18.90 -1.40 -2.78
N GLY A 27 -19.55 -0.74 -3.74
CA GLY A 27 -20.91 -1.02 -4.16
C GLY A 27 -20.97 -1.89 -5.42
N GLN A 28 -22.18 -2.10 -5.95
CA GLN A 28 -22.38 -2.87 -7.18
C GLN A 28 -21.71 -2.24 -8.41
N SER A 29 -21.66 -0.90 -8.46
CA SER A 29 -21.15 -0.14 -9.61
C SER A 29 -20.33 1.09 -9.21
N HIS A 30 -20.07 1.28 -7.92
CA HIS A 30 -19.32 2.42 -7.41
C HIS A 30 -18.23 1.96 -6.45
N LEU A 31 -17.10 2.65 -6.50
CA LEU A 31 -15.98 2.45 -5.59
C LEU A 31 -15.64 3.82 -4.99
N ILE A 32 -15.71 3.92 -3.67
CA ILE A 32 -15.58 5.17 -2.94
C ILE A 32 -14.36 5.10 -2.03
N TYR A 33 -13.43 6.03 -2.16
CA TYR A 33 -12.27 6.21 -1.27
C TYR A 33 -12.51 7.41 -0.35
N ARG A 34 -12.58 7.17 0.97
CA ARG A 34 -12.76 8.21 2.00
C ARG A 34 -13.89 9.22 1.68
N GLY A 35 -14.97 8.75 1.04
CA GLY A 35 -16.12 9.57 0.64
C GLY A 35 -16.07 10.13 -0.79
N TYR A 36 -14.98 9.96 -1.54
CA TYR A 36 -14.82 10.40 -2.92
C TYR A 36 -14.96 9.24 -3.90
N GLU A 37 -15.65 9.47 -5.01
CA GLU A 37 -15.81 8.46 -6.05
C GLU A 37 -14.51 8.25 -6.84
N ILE A 38 -14.15 7.00 -7.14
CA ILE A 38 -12.84 6.72 -7.75
C ILE A 38 -12.69 7.35 -9.14
N ALA A 39 -13.75 7.47 -9.93
CA ALA A 39 -13.65 8.09 -11.26
C ALA A 39 -13.32 9.58 -11.16
N ASP A 40 -13.89 10.29 -10.17
CA ASP A 40 -13.57 11.68 -9.86
C ASP A 40 -12.10 11.84 -9.45
N LEU A 41 -11.62 10.99 -8.52
CA LEU A 41 -10.22 10.98 -8.10
C LEU A 41 -9.27 10.70 -9.28
N ALA A 42 -9.60 9.73 -10.13
CA ALA A 42 -8.76 9.37 -11.28
C ALA A 42 -8.70 10.48 -12.35
N ALA A 43 -9.77 11.26 -12.49
CA ALA A 43 -9.84 12.35 -13.47
C ALA A 43 -9.21 13.66 -12.97
N HIS A 44 -9.21 13.91 -11.66
CA HIS A 44 -8.93 15.23 -11.10
C HIS A 44 -7.85 15.28 -10.02
N ALA A 45 -7.39 14.16 -9.48
CA ALA A 45 -6.39 14.11 -8.42
C ALA A 45 -5.08 13.46 -8.89
N THR A 46 -3.95 13.87 -8.32
CA THR A 46 -2.67 13.19 -8.51
C THR A 46 -2.53 11.99 -7.59
N PHE A 47 -1.58 11.10 -7.90
CA PHE A 47 -1.30 9.94 -7.05
C PHE A 47 -1.00 10.36 -5.61
N GLU A 48 -0.23 11.43 -5.39
CA GLU A 48 0.14 11.91 -4.06
C GLU A 48 -1.07 12.45 -3.29
N GLU A 49 -2.02 13.11 -3.97
CA GLU A 49 -3.25 13.57 -3.34
C GLU A 49 -4.12 12.39 -2.87
N VAL A 50 -4.26 11.36 -3.72
CA VAL A 50 -5.01 10.14 -3.36
C VAL A 50 -4.30 9.35 -2.26
N ALA A 51 -2.97 9.24 -2.33
CA ALA A 51 -2.17 8.58 -1.30
C ALA A 51 -2.28 9.28 0.05
N PHE A 52 -2.18 10.62 0.06
CA PHE A 52 -2.40 11.41 1.27
C PHE A 52 -3.81 11.19 1.83
N LEU A 53 -4.84 11.27 0.97
CA LEU A 53 -6.23 11.06 1.36
C LEU A 53 -6.43 9.70 2.03
N LEU A 54 -5.85 8.63 1.47
CA LEU A 54 -6.00 7.29 2.03
C LEU A 54 -5.25 7.10 3.35
N LEU A 55 -4.01 7.57 3.42
CA LEU A 55 -3.12 7.41 4.59
C LEU A 55 -3.53 8.32 5.76
N VAL A 56 -3.85 9.58 5.49
CA VAL A 56 -4.12 10.59 6.51
C VAL A 56 -5.62 10.72 6.80
N GLY A 57 -6.48 10.54 5.78
CA GLY A 57 -7.93 10.46 5.94
C GLY A 57 -8.71 11.70 5.52
N HIS A 58 -8.05 12.79 5.13
CA HIS A 58 -8.68 14.01 4.63
C HIS A 58 -8.00 14.52 3.36
N LYS A 59 -8.69 15.43 2.64
CA LYS A 59 -8.13 16.08 1.46
C LYS A 59 -6.97 17.01 1.87
N PRO A 60 -5.78 16.90 1.26
CA PRO A 60 -4.65 17.74 1.64
C PRO A 60 -4.91 19.21 1.31
N SER A 61 -4.46 20.10 2.18
CA SER A 61 -4.18 21.50 1.83
C SER A 61 -2.92 21.59 0.98
N SER A 62 -2.71 22.73 0.29
CA SER A 62 -1.51 22.93 -0.53
C SER A 62 -0.22 22.74 0.26
N ALA A 63 -0.17 23.25 1.50
CA ALA A 63 1.02 23.11 2.36
C ALA A 63 1.27 21.66 2.80
N GLU A 64 0.21 20.91 3.13
CA GLU A 64 0.32 19.48 3.48
C GLU A 64 0.77 18.66 2.28
N LEU A 65 0.24 18.96 1.09
CA LEU A 65 0.63 18.27 -0.14
C LEU A 65 2.10 18.50 -0.48
N ASP A 66 2.58 19.74 -0.35
CA ASP A 66 3.98 20.08 -0.62
C ASP A 66 4.92 19.38 0.36
N SER A 67 4.57 19.35 1.66
CA SER A 67 5.32 18.60 2.67
C SER A 67 5.33 17.10 2.37
N PHE A 68 4.17 16.55 2.02
CA PHE A 68 4.03 15.12 1.71
C PHE A 68 4.84 14.71 0.47
N LYS A 69 4.85 15.55 -0.57
CA LYS A 69 5.69 15.35 -1.76
C LYS A 69 7.17 15.42 -1.42
N ALA A 70 7.59 16.35 -0.57
CA ALA A 70 8.98 16.44 -0.13
C ALA A 70 9.40 15.16 0.62
N GLU A 71 8.58 14.69 1.55
CA GLU A 71 8.83 13.43 2.29
C GLU A 71 8.89 12.21 1.37
N ILE A 72 7.96 12.07 0.42
CA ILE A 72 7.98 10.95 -0.54
C ILE A 72 9.26 10.98 -1.37
N ASN A 73 9.67 12.14 -1.85
CA ASN A 73 10.90 12.25 -2.64
C ASN A 73 12.15 11.89 -1.83
N GLU A 74 12.19 12.27 -0.55
CA GLU A 74 13.27 11.87 0.35
C GLU A 74 13.32 10.35 0.54
N TYR A 75 12.16 9.70 0.65
CA TYR A 75 12.05 8.25 0.82
C TYR A 75 12.09 7.43 -0.48
N ALA A 76 12.15 8.07 -1.64
CA ALA A 76 12.06 7.40 -2.94
C ALA A 76 13.21 6.41 -3.17
N ASN A 77 14.37 6.68 -2.61
CA ASN A 77 15.55 5.83 -2.73
C ASN A 77 15.71 4.97 -1.47
N PRO A 78 15.47 3.64 -1.54
CA PRO A 78 15.77 2.77 -0.42
C PRO A 78 17.28 2.68 -0.18
N HIS A 79 17.66 2.16 0.98
CA HIS A 79 19.07 1.96 1.33
C HIS A 79 19.80 1.14 0.23
N PRO A 80 21.03 1.53 -0.17
CA PRO A 80 21.74 0.90 -1.29
C PRO A 80 21.84 -0.63 -1.20
N SER A 81 21.99 -1.18 0.01
CA SER A 81 22.05 -2.63 0.22
C SER A 81 20.78 -3.38 -0.22
N VAL A 82 19.61 -2.74 -0.17
CA VAL A 82 18.35 -3.33 -0.64
C VAL A 82 18.33 -3.37 -2.17
N ILE A 83 18.80 -2.31 -2.83
CA ILE A 83 18.91 -2.27 -4.29
C ILE A 83 19.93 -3.31 -4.79
N GLU A 84 21.09 -3.39 -4.13
CA GLU A 84 22.12 -4.38 -4.45
C GLU A 84 21.58 -5.81 -4.32
N LEU A 85 20.79 -6.08 -3.29
CA LEU A 85 20.14 -7.37 -3.09
C LEU A 85 19.17 -7.69 -4.24
N VAL A 86 18.32 -6.74 -4.65
CA VAL A 86 17.38 -6.94 -5.78
C VAL A 86 18.13 -7.20 -7.07
N GLN A 87 19.18 -6.41 -7.36
CA GLN A 87 20.02 -6.60 -8.54
C GLN A 87 20.79 -7.91 -8.50
N GLN A 88 21.17 -8.38 -7.31
CA GLN A 88 21.80 -9.70 -7.16
C GLN A 88 20.80 -10.80 -7.51
N ILE A 89 19.57 -10.73 -6.99
CA ILE A 89 18.50 -11.70 -7.31
C ILE A 89 18.25 -11.73 -8.82
N ALA A 90 18.12 -10.57 -9.47
CA ALA A 90 17.94 -10.48 -10.92
C ALA A 90 19.09 -11.13 -11.70
N ARG A 91 20.33 -10.96 -11.24
CA ARG A 91 21.53 -11.56 -11.88
C ARG A 91 21.66 -13.06 -11.65
N THR A 92 21.42 -13.54 -10.43
CA THR A 92 21.61 -14.95 -10.06
C THR A 92 20.43 -15.82 -10.46
N SER A 93 19.25 -15.24 -10.59
CA SER A 93 18.00 -15.95 -10.84
C SER A 93 17.07 -15.09 -11.71
N PRO A 94 17.38 -14.93 -13.01
CA PRO A 94 16.64 -14.05 -13.91
C PRO A 94 15.19 -14.46 -14.12
N ASP A 95 14.87 -15.75 -13.95
CA ASP A 95 13.50 -16.28 -14.04
C ASP A 95 12.70 -16.12 -12.73
N THR A 96 13.25 -15.43 -11.73
CA THR A 96 12.54 -15.18 -10.47
C THR A 96 11.31 -14.33 -10.73
N HIS A 97 10.17 -14.78 -10.21
CA HIS A 97 8.95 -13.99 -10.28
C HIS A 97 9.14 -12.64 -9.57
N PRO A 98 8.82 -11.49 -10.18
CA PRO A 98 9.08 -10.16 -9.60
C PRO A 98 8.49 -9.97 -8.20
N MET A 99 7.30 -10.52 -7.93
CA MET A 99 6.71 -10.50 -6.58
C MET A 99 7.54 -11.22 -5.52
N SER A 100 8.27 -12.28 -5.88
CA SER A 100 9.18 -12.99 -4.97
C SER A 100 10.41 -12.14 -4.64
N ALA A 101 10.95 -11.43 -5.63
CA ALA A 101 12.05 -10.49 -5.43
C ALA A 101 11.60 -9.31 -4.55
N LEU A 102 10.45 -8.70 -4.86
CA LEU A 102 9.87 -7.59 -4.09
C LEU A 102 9.58 -7.97 -2.64
N ARG A 103 9.02 -9.15 -2.39
CA ARG A 103 8.79 -9.66 -1.03
C ARG A 103 10.09 -9.72 -0.22
N THR A 104 11.16 -10.24 -0.83
CA THR A 104 12.48 -10.34 -0.20
C THR A 104 13.08 -8.95 0.03
N ALA A 105 12.93 -8.03 -0.92
CA ALA A 105 13.40 -6.65 -0.80
C ALA A 105 12.74 -5.91 0.37
N ILE A 106 11.41 -5.99 0.49
CA ILE A 106 10.66 -5.38 1.60
C ILE A 106 11.09 -6.00 2.94
N SER A 107 11.25 -7.32 2.99
CA SER A 107 11.75 -8.00 4.20
C SER A 107 13.18 -7.61 4.58
N ALA A 108 14.04 -7.34 3.61
CA ALA A 108 15.39 -6.85 3.89
C ALA A 108 15.38 -5.39 4.36
N ALA A 109 14.51 -4.56 3.76
CA ALA A 109 14.36 -3.15 4.11
C ALA A 109 13.87 -2.95 5.55
N SER A 110 13.03 -3.84 6.10
CA SER A 110 12.53 -3.72 7.48
C SER A 110 13.66 -3.73 8.51
N HIS A 111 14.73 -4.50 8.29
CA HIS A 111 15.90 -4.52 9.19
C HIS A 111 16.67 -3.20 9.25
N LEU A 112 16.45 -2.31 8.28
CA LEU A 112 17.12 -1.01 8.16
C LEU A 112 16.20 0.14 8.59
N ASP A 113 14.93 -0.13 8.88
CA ASP A 113 13.98 0.90 9.32
C ASP A 113 14.15 1.16 10.84
N PRO A 114 14.45 2.40 11.26
CA PRO A 114 14.59 2.74 12.68
C PRO A 114 13.29 2.56 13.48
N ASP A 115 12.14 2.61 12.83
CA ASP A 115 10.81 2.48 13.41
C ASP A 115 10.25 1.04 13.28
N CYS A 116 11.07 0.04 12.90
CA CYS A 116 10.61 -1.33 12.58
C CYS A 116 9.68 -1.92 13.65
N GLU A 117 10.10 -1.88 14.91
CA GLU A 117 9.37 -2.44 16.06
C GLU A 117 8.39 -1.43 16.72
N ASP A 118 8.36 -0.18 16.26
CA ASP A 118 7.45 0.85 16.79
C ASP A 118 6.09 0.76 16.08
N ASN A 119 5.05 0.40 16.82
CA ASN A 119 3.67 0.27 16.34
C ASN A 119 2.79 1.45 16.75
N SER A 120 3.39 2.59 17.11
CA SER A 120 2.64 3.84 17.28
C SER A 120 2.05 4.31 15.94
N PRO A 121 0.87 4.95 15.93
CA PRO A 121 0.25 5.44 14.69
C PRO A 121 1.18 6.34 13.86
N GLU A 122 1.99 7.16 14.52
CA GLU A 122 2.94 8.06 13.88
C GLU A 122 4.08 7.29 13.21
N ALA A 123 4.60 6.24 13.86
CA ALA A 123 5.61 5.36 13.29
C ALA A 123 5.07 4.54 12.12
N GLU A 124 3.86 4.00 12.23
CA GLU A 124 3.20 3.27 11.15
C GLU A 124 2.95 4.15 9.93
N LEU A 125 2.58 5.42 10.12
CA LEU A 125 2.42 6.37 9.03
C LEU A 125 3.77 6.65 8.34
N ARG A 126 4.86 6.83 9.11
CA ARG A 126 6.21 7.00 8.55
C ARG A 126 6.65 5.77 7.76
N LYS A 127 6.49 4.57 8.32
CA LYS A 127 6.79 3.30 7.63
C LYS A 127 5.98 3.17 6.34
N SER A 128 4.69 3.48 6.38
CA SER A 128 3.80 3.44 5.21
C SER A 128 4.28 4.37 4.09
N LYS A 129 4.65 5.63 4.43
CA LYS A 129 5.22 6.59 3.48
C LYS A 129 6.53 6.10 2.88
N ARG A 130 7.45 5.57 3.70
CA ARG A 130 8.74 5.02 3.24
C ARG A 130 8.57 3.86 2.28
N LEU A 131 7.71 2.90 2.62
CA LEU A 131 7.43 1.74 1.77
C LEU A 131 6.79 2.17 0.45
N MET A 132 5.75 3.01 0.50
CA MET A 132 5.07 3.50 -0.70
C MET A 132 6.03 4.23 -1.65
N ALA A 133 6.92 5.06 -1.13
CA ALA A 133 7.88 5.82 -1.92
C ALA A 133 9.00 4.94 -2.52
N SER A 134 9.48 3.94 -1.78
CA SER A 134 10.64 3.13 -2.18
C SER A 134 10.31 1.90 -3.02
N ILE A 135 9.08 1.36 -2.94
CA ILE A 135 8.65 0.19 -3.74
C ILE A 135 8.90 0.38 -5.25
N PRO A 136 8.56 1.53 -5.87
CA PRO A 136 8.86 1.76 -7.29
C PRO A 136 10.34 1.60 -7.64
N ALA A 137 11.25 2.08 -6.78
CA ALA A 137 12.69 1.93 -6.98
C ALA A 137 13.14 0.47 -6.82
N MET A 138 12.55 -0.28 -5.88
CA MET A 138 12.82 -1.72 -5.74
C MET A 138 12.36 -2.50 -6.96
N ILE A 139 11.19 -2.17 -7.53
CA ILE A 139 10.68 -2.81 -8.74
C ILE A 139 11.56 -2.47 -9.95
N GLY A 140 11.94 -1.19 -10.10
CA GLY A 140 12.78 -0.74 -11.22
C GLY A 140 14.23 -1.25 -11.18
N ALA A 141 14.68 -1.78 -10.05
CA ALA A 141 16.01 -2.38 -9.88
C ALA A 141 16.09 -3.88 -10.21
N HIS A 142 14.93 -4.55 -10.36
CA HIS A 142 14.83 -5.95 -10.76
C HIS A 142 14.85 -6.09 -12.27
#